data_AF-A0A759LUA8-F1
#
_entry.id   AF-A0A759LUA8-F1
#
_cell.length_a   1.000
_cell.length_b   1.000
_cell.length_c   1.000
_cell.angle_alpha   90.00
_cell.angle_beta   90.00
_cell.angle_gamma   90.00
#
_symmetry.space_group_name_H-M   'P 1'
#
loop_
_entity.id
_entity.type
_entity.pdbx_description
1 polymer ?
#
loop_
_entity_poly.entity_id
_entity_poly.type
_entity_poly.pdbx_seq_one_letter_code
_entity_poly.pdbx_strand_id
1 'polypeptide(L)'
;MCNGTSIIENREYGGLVCKTSNNKYIATEAKQGSLAGFSPSNSSCPSGSTKVGDYHTHGFYSDLKGNPVSPQNDAYDSLHFSPQDISGITSDGIGNPDYTGYLGTPDNKYYKFTPGTGKTEEMK
;
A
#
# COMPACT_ATOMS: atom_id res chain seq x y z
N MET A 1 8.11 11.30 1.32
CA MET A 1 6.66 11.48 1.13
C MET A 1 6.28 10.81 -0.18
N CYS A 2 5.83 9.56 -0.17
CA CYS A 2 5.42 8.86 -1.40
C CYS A 2 3.99 9.22 -1.82
N ASN A 3 3.07 9.52 -0.88
CA ASN A 3 1.67 9.83 -1.21
C ASN A 3 1.52 11.08 -2.09
N GLY A 4 2.27 12.14 -1.78
CA GLY A 4 2.26 13.35 -2.62
C GLY A 4 2.77 13.09 -4.05
N THR A 5 3.84 12.30 -4.19
CA THR A 5 4.35 11.88 -5.52
C THR A 5 3.32 11.02 -6.26
N SER A 6 2.69 10.06 -5.55
CA SER A 6 1.65 9.18 -6.09
C SER A 6 0.49 9.96 -6.70
N ILE A 7 0.01 10.97 -5.97
CA ILE A 7 -1.06 11.86 -6.42
C ILE A 7 -0.64 12.69 -7.63
N ILE A 8 0.55 13.30 -7.61
CA ILE A 8 1.04 14.17 -8.68
C ILE A 8 1.25 13.40 -9.99
N GLU A 9 1.83 12.21 -9.89
CA GLU A 9 2.17 11.38 -11.05
C GLU A 9 1.05 10.44 -11.48
N ASN A 10 -0.02 10.38 -10.69
CA ASN A 10 -1.16 9.50 -10.88
C ASN A 10 -0.74 8.01 -11.02
N ARG A 11 0.10 7.57 -10.09
CA ARG A 11 0.68 6.22 -10.08
C ARG A 11 0.88 5.76 -8.66
N GLU A 12 0.70 4.46 -8.42
CA GLU A 12 0.97 3.90 -7.12
C GLU A 12 2.46 3.89 -6.78
N TYR A 13 2.77 4.07 -5.50
CA TYR A 13 4.11 3.93 -4.95
C TYR A 13 4.06 3.10 -3.67
N GLY A 14 4.99 2.16 -3.51
CA GLY A 14 4.97 1.28 -2.35
C GLY A 14 6.30 0.64 -1.99
N GLY A 15 6.31 -0.11 -0.90
CA GLY A 15 7.48 -0.80 -0.40
C GLY A 15 7.12 -1.84 0.65
N LEU A 16 8.13 -2.29 1.40
CA LEU A 16 7.97 -3.24 2.50
C LEU A 16 8.07 -2.54 3.84
N VAL A 17 7.39 -3.10 4.83
CA VAL A 17 7.62 -2.84 6.25
C VAL A 17 8.43 -3.99 6.81
N CYS A 18 9.59 -3.68 7.38
CA CYS A 18 10.53 -4.67 7.88
C CYS A 18 10.77 -4.46 9.37
N LYS A 19 10.88 -5.58 10.11
CA LYS A 19 11.24 -5.58 11.52
C LYS A 19 12.70 -6.00 11.66
N THR A 20 13.52 -5.10 12.19
CA THR A 20 14.93 -5.36 12.49
C THR A 20 15.08 -6.29 13.70
N SER A 21 16.24 -6.92 13.85
CA SER A 21 16.59 -7.74 15.03
C SER A 21 16.46 -7.00 16.37
N ASN A 22 16.61 -5.67 16.36
CA ASN A 22 16.43 -4.80 17.53
C ASN A 22 14.96 -4.38 17.76
N ASN A 23 14.00 -5.09 17.16
CA ASN A 23 12.56 -4.80 17.23
C ASN A 23 12.13 -3.42 16.72
N LYS A 24 12.98 -2.74 15.92
CA LYS A 24 12.60 -1.50 15.23
C LYS A 24 11.94 -1.82 13.89
N TYR A 25 10.93 -1.03 13.54
CA TYR A 25 10.26 -1.10 12.25
C TYR A 25 10.90 -0.09 11.29
N ILE A 26 11.11 -0.51 10.05
CA ILE A 26 11.61 0.32 8.96
C ILE A 26 10.72 0.14 7.74
N ALA A 27 10.42 1.23 7.04
CA ALA A 27 9.85 1.17 5.71
C ALA A 27 10.99 1.20 4.69
N THR A 28 10.95 0.34 3.67
CA THR A 28 11.90 0.43 2.55
C THR A 28 11.63 1.70 1.76
N GLU A 29 12.57 2.10 0.89
CA GLU A 29 12.31 3.11 -0.12
C GLU A 29 11.09 2.73 -0.98
N ALA A 30 10.27 3.72 -1.32
CA ALA A 30 9.10 3.52 -2.15
C ALA A 30 9.53 3.35 -3.60
N LYS A 31 9.03 2.30 -4.25
CA LYS A 31 9.23 2.03 -5.67
C LYS A 31 7.95 2.34 -6.43
N GLN A 32 8.13 2.86 -7.63
CA GLN A 32 7.03 3.18 -8.53
C GLN A 32 6.31 1.91 -8.97
N GLY A 33 4.99 1.94 -8.90
CA GLY A 33 4.06 0.97 -9.46
C GLY A 33 3.41 1.46 -10.76
N SER A 34 2.24 0.91 -11.02
CA SER A 34 1.40 1.25 -12.17
C SER A 34 0.31 2.26 -11.78
N LEU A 35 -0.66 2.50 -12.68
CA LEU A 35 -1.83 3.32 -12.39
C LEU A 35 -2.71 2.73 -11.29
N ALA A 36 -2.80 1.40 -11.22
CA ALA A 36 -3.73 0.66 -10.35
C ALA A 36 -3.09 -0.65 -9.88
N GLY A 37 -1.85 -0.57 -9.41
CA GLY A 37 -1.21 -1.70 -8.77
C GLY A 37 0.27 -1.49 -8.49
N PHE A 38 0.69 -1.97 -7.33
CA PHE A 38 2.06 -2.07 -6.86
C PHE A 38 2.37 -3.52 -6.47
N SER A 39 3.60 -3.99 -6.75
CA SER A 39 4.05 -5.32 -6.31
C SER A 39 5.11 -5.20 -5.22
N PRO A 40 4.83 -5.69 -3.99
CA PRO A 40 5.80 -5.68 -2.89
C PRO A 40 7.09 -6.46 -3.20
N SER A 41 7.03 -7.43 -4.10
CA SER A 41 8.18 -8.22 -4.57
C SER A 41 9.27 -7.38 -5.25
N ASN A 42 8.93 -6.17 -5.72
CA ASN A 42 9.91 -5.24 -6.26
C ASN A 42 10.85 -4.70 -5.19
N SER A 43 10.52 -4.85 -3.90
CA SER A 43 11.29 -4.36 -2.76
C SER A 43 11.90 -5.51 -1.96
N SER A 44 12.92 -5.21 -1.16
CA SER A 44 13.57 -6.21 -0.31
C SER A 44 13.92 -5.60 1.02
N CYS A 45 13.62 -6.33 2.09
CA CYS A 45 14.01 -5.93 3.43
C CYS A 45 15.54 -5.97 3.57
N PRO A 46 16.15 -5.02 4.30
CA PRO A 46 17.57 -5.06 4.61
C PRO A 46 17.99 -6.38 5.26
N SER A 47 19.24 -6.79 5.02
CA SER A 47 19.80 -8.01 5.62
C SER A 47 19.64 -8.02 7.14
N GLY A 48 19.22 -9.16 7.69
CA GLY A 48 18.96 -9.32 9.12
C GLY A 48 17.65 -8.70 9.62
N SER A 49 16.75 -8.30 8.73
CA SER A 49 15.37 -7.89 9.06
C SER A 49 14.34 -8.80 8.42
N THR A 50 13.15 -8.86 9.02
CA THR A 50 12.04 -9.72 8.59
C THR A 50 10.96 -8.88 7.95
N LYS A 51 10.40 -9.34 6.82
CA LYS A 51 9.20 -8.75 6.20
C LYS A 51 8.01 -8.95 7.13
N VAL A 52 7.40 -7.85 7.57
CA VAL A 52 6.23 -7.87 8.49
C VAL A 52 5.04 -7.08 7.94
N GLY A 53 5.14 -6.57 6.72
CA GLY A 53 4.10 -5.84 6.06
C GLY A 53 4.56 -5.30 4.72
N ASP A 54 3.63 -4.68 4.02
CA ASP A 54 3.88 -3.87 2.84
C ASP A 54 3.10 -2.57 2.99
N TYR A 55 3.48 -1.59 2.17
CA TYR A 55 2.70 -0.37 2.06
C TYR A 55 2.63 0.03 0.61
N HIS A 56 1.53 0.66 0.23
CA HIS A 56 1.41 1.35 -1.04
C HIS A 56 0.55 2.60 -0.90
N THR A 57 0.48 3.35 -1.98
CA THR A 57 -0.30 4.56 -2.11
C THR A 57 -1.08 4.47 -3.39
N HIS A 58 -2.30 4.99 -3.39
CA HIS A 58 -3.08 5.14 -4.60
C HIS A 58 -2.75 6.46 -5.30
N GLY A 59 -2.89 6.45 -6.62
CA GLY A 59 -2.77 7.64 -7.46
C GLY A 59 -3.92 8.63 -7.21
N PHE A 60 -4.06 9.61 -8.10
CA PHE A 60 -5.22 10.49 -8.08
C PHE A 60 -6.46 9.76 -8.63
N TYR A 61 -7.65 10.27 -8.29
CA TYR A 61 -8.91 9.75 -8.84
C TYR A 61 -8.86 9.73 -10.36
N SER A 62 -9.16 8.58 -10.95
CA SER A 62 -8.94 8.35 -12.38
C SER A 62 -10.04 7.56 -13.05
N ASP A 63 -10.31 7.87 -14.33
CA ASP A 63 -11.07 6.97 -15.20
C ASP A 63 -10.24 5.74 -15.60
N LEU A 64 -10.85 4.76 -16.28
CA LEU A 64 -10.18 3.54 -16.74
C LEU A 64 -9.02 3.77 -17.72
N LYS A 65 -8.84 5.00 -18.23
CA LYS A 65 -7.74 5.39 -19.13
C LYS A 65 -6.63 6.13 -18.38
N GLY A 66 -6.78 6.37 -17.08
CA GLY A 66 -5.85 7.12 -16.25
C GLY A 66 -5.99 8.64 -16.35
N ASN A 67 -7.12 9.14 -16.88
CA ASN A 67 -7.38 10.57 -16.87
C ASN A 67 -7.88 10.99 -15.48
N PRO A 68 -7.37 12.10 -14.91
CA PRO A 68 -7.87 12.66 -13.67
C PRO A 68 -9.37 12.97 -13.72
N VAL A 69 -10.10 12.57 -12.68
CA VAL A 69 -11.55 12.83 -12.55
C VAL A 69 -11.90 13.31 -11.14
N SER A 70 -13.16 13.68 -10.91
CA SER A 70 -13.67 13.93 -9.56
C SER A 70 -13.86 12.61 -8.79
N PRO A 71 -13.86 12.62 -7.45
CA PRO A 71 -14.02 11.39 -6.64
C PRO A 71 -15.27 10.57 -6.98
N GLN A 72 -16.36 11.23 -7.42
CA GLN A 72 -17.62 10.55 -7.76
C GLN A 72 -17.53 9.75 -9.07
N ASN A 73 -16.53 10.04 -9.90
CA ASN A 73 -16.30 9.40 -11.19
C ASN A 73 -15.07 8.48 -11.18
N ASP A 74 -14.47 8.26 -9.99
CA ASP A 74 -13.28 7.45 -9.86
C ASP A 74 -13.59 5.98 -10.18
N ALA A 75 -12.86 5.42 -11.15
CA ALA A 75 -13.06 4.06 -11.62
C ALA A 75 -12.38 3.01 -10.74
N TYR A 76 -11.41 3.42 -9.91
CA TYR A 76 -10.55 2.52 -9.14
C TYR A 76 -10.89 2.43 -7.65
N ASP A 77 -11.87 3.21 -7.18
CA ASP A 77 -12.17 3.31 -5.74
C ASP A 77 -10.92 3.63 -4.91
N SER A 78 -10.20 4.68 -5.31
CA SER A 78 -8.86 5.03 -4.84
C SER A 78 -8.79 5.33 -3.33
N LEU A 79 -9.92 5.41 -2.63
CA LEU A 79 -10.01 5.64 -1.19
C LEU A 79 -10.01 4.36 -0.34
N HIS A 80 -10.10 3.18 -0.96
CA HIS A 80 -10.19 1.91 -0.24
C HIS A 80 -9.20 0.90 -0.79
N PHE A 81 -8.82 -0.08 0.03
CA PHE A 81 -8.12 -1.26 -0.48
C PHE A 81 -9.00 -1.97 -1.51
N SER A 82 -8.41 -2.27 -2.66
CA SER A 82 -9.04 -3.12 -3.67
C SER A 82 -9.08 -4.59 -3.20
N PRO A 83 -9.94 -5.43 -3.79
CA PRO A 83 -9.90 -6.88 -3.55
C PRO A 83 -8.53 -7.50 -3.85
N GLN A 84 -7.82 -6.96 -4.84
CA GLN A 84 -6.47 -7.37 -5.23
C GLN A 84 -5.46 -7.02 -4.13
N ASP A 85 -5.55 -5.84 -3.53
CA ASP A 85 -4.67 -5.46 -2.41
C ASP A 85 -4.89 -6.41 -1.23
N ILE A 86 -6.15 -6.63 -0.84
CA ILE A 86 -6.51 -7.53 0.27
C ILE A 86 -5.98 -8.94 0.02
N SER A 87 -6.16 -9.46 -1.20
CA SER A 87 -5.67 -10.79 -1.60
C SER A 87 -4.15 -10.86 -1.60
N GLY A 88 -3.47 -9.81 -2.07
CA GLY A 88 -2.01 -9.70 -2.09
C GLY A 88 -1.43 -9.70 -0.68
N ILE A 89 -1.91 -8.78 0.17
CA ILE A 89 -1.50 -8.66 1.58
C ILE A 89 -1.75 -9.96 2.34
N THR A 90 -2.90 -10.60 2.11
CA THR A 90 -3.23 -11.90 2.74
C THR A 90 -2.27 -13.00 2.31
N SER A 91 -1.92 -13.04 1.02
CA SER A 91 -0.97 -14.03 0.48
C SER A 91 0.45 -13.80 0.99
N ASP A 92 0.88 -12.54 1.06
CA ASP A 92 2.19 -12.14 1.58
C ASP A 92 2.34 -12.40 3.09
N GLY A 93 1.22 -12.37 3.83
CA GLY A 93 1.14 -12.63 5.26
C GLY A 93 0.99 -14.10 5.66
N ILE A 94 1.01 -15.06 4.72
CA ILE A 94 0.89 -16.48 5.06
C ILE A 94 2.01 -16.88 6.05
N GLY A 95 1.60 -17.43 7.20
CA GLY A 95 2.51 -17.82 8.29
C GLY A 95 2.93 -16.66 9.21
N ASN A 96 2.46 -15.43 8.97
CA ASN A 96 2.67 -14.27 9.82
C ASN A 96 1.34 -13.58 10.15
N PRO A 97 0.71 -13.88 11.31
CA PRO A 97 -0.59 -13.32 11.67
C PRO A 97 -0.56 -11.80 11.90
N ASP A 98 0.62 -11.24 12.17
CA ASP A 98 0.82 -9.81 12.41
C ASP A 98 1.14 -9.03 11.12
N TYR A 99 1.19 -9.71 9.96
CA TYR A 99 1.42 -9.04 8.69
C TYR A 99 0.36 -7.96 8.47
N THR A 100 0.78 -6.75 8.12
CA THR A 100 -0.14 -5.62 7.94
C THR A 100 0.21 -4.89 6.65
N GLY A 101 -0.78 -4.70 5.79
CA GLY A 101 -0.69 -3.83 4.63
C GLY A 101 -1.13 -2.42 5.01
N TYR A 102 -0.46 -1.41 4.46
CA TYR A 102 -0.76 0.00 4.72
C TYR A 102 -1.05 0.73 3.40
N LEU A 103 -2.10 1.53 3.38
CA LEU A 103 -2.53 2.29 2.21
C LEU A 103 -2.55 3.78 2.49
N GLY A 104 -1.96 4.59 1.62
CA GLY A 104 -2.19 6.03 1.55
C GLY A 104 -3.11 6.39 0.38
N THR A 105 -4.07 7.27 0.61
CA THR A 105 -5.12 7.63 -0.37
C THR A 105 -4.99 9.08 -0.87
N PRO A 106 -5.61 9.42 -2.01
CA PRO A 106 -5.56 10.77 -2.59
C PRO A 106 -6.22 11.86 -1.75
N ASP A 107 -7.07 11.52 -0.78
CA ASP A 107 -7.62 12.47 0.21
C ASP A 107 -6.72 12.66 1.45
N ASN A 108 -5.48 12.18 1.39
CA ASN A 108 -4.48 12.22 2.48
C ASN A 108 -4.88 11.46 3.73
N LYS A 109 -5.68 10.41 3.58
CA LYS A 109 -5.93 9.45 4.65
C LYS A 109 -5.02 8.23 4.51
N TYR A 110 -4.92 7.51 5.61
CA TYR A 110 -4.10 6.32 5.71
C TYR A 110 -4.91 5.20 6.35
N TYR A 111 -4.78 4.01 5.80
CA TYR A 111 -5.49 2.83 6.25
C TYR A 111 -4.50 1.70 6.50
N LYS A 112 -4.90 0.77 7.36
CA LYS A 112 -4.20 -0.50 7.54
C LYS A 112 -5.18 -1.65 7.37
N PHE A 113 -4.70 -2.75 6.81
CA PHE A 113 -5.41 -4.02 6.73
C PHE A 113 -4.55 -5.13 7.35
N THR A 114 -5.14 -5.90 8.28
CA THR A 114 -4.45 -7.02 8.94
C THR A 114 -5.17 -8.33 8.62
N PRO A 115 -4.58 -9.26 7.83
CA PRO A 115 -5.21 -10.51 7.43
C PRO A 115 -5.66 -11.37 8.62
N GLY A 116 -4.90 -11.37 9.72
CA GLY A 116 -5.24 -12.13 10.93
C GLY A 116 -6.56 -11.73 11.58
N THR A 117 -7.03 -10.49 11.37
CA THR A 117 -8.32 -10.02 11.89
C THR A 117 -9.36 -9.80 10.78
N GLY A 118 -8.93 -9.73 9.52
CA GLY A 118 -9.78 -9.35 8.38
C GLY A 118 -10.30 -7.91 8.45
N LYS A 119 -9.69 -7.05 9.28
CA LYS A 119 -10.16 -5.68 9.50
C LYS A 119 -9.33 -4.67 8.73
N THR A 120 -10.04 -3.72 8.13
CA THR A 120 -9.48 -2.45 7.63
C THR A 120 -9.80 -1.34 8.62
N GLU A 121 -8.80 -0.53 8.96
CA GLU A 121 -8.92 0.55 9.95
C GLU A 121 -8.24 1.82 9.42
N GLU A 122 -8.89 2.98 9.60
CA GLU A 122 -8.26 4.29 9.35
C GLU A 122 -7.23 4.60 10.46
N MET A 123 -6.06 5.08 10.06
CA MET A 123 -4.97 5.46 10.96
C MET A 123 -5.14 6.93 11.38
N LYS A 124 -5.00 7.20 12.68
CA LYS A 124 -5.08 8.54 13.27
C LYS A 124 -3.72 9.21 13.34
#